data_AF-A0A2E6EJB3-F1
#
_entry.id   AF-A0A2E6EJB3-F1
#
_cell.length_a   1.000
_cell.length_b   1.000
_cell.length_c   1.000
_cell.angle_alpha   90.00
_cell.angle_beta   90.00
_cell.angle_gamma   90.00
#
_symmetry.space_group_name_H-M   'P 1'
#
loop_
_entity.id
_entity.type
_entity.pdbx_description
1 polymer ?
#
loop_
_entity_poly.entity_id
_entity_poly.type
_entity_poly.pdbx_seq_one_letter_code
_entity_poly.pdbx_strand_id
1 'polypeptide(L)'
;MRAVARVAALALLGLLLLTSCEATECETSANCENGTVCTESGRCVEVSCHSSVECPIETWCNSDSGACEPGCLSSRDCLPTNICDEETRQCVLPGCRNTDLDCDLGQFCNALSGQCYDAGRPATQDTYYCKSCESRADCNGGVDGPNWCLRMGGSSQTYCGVDCSAGQQCPRGYSCGRVRTVGDVTVAYQCVAPCWEY
;
A
#
# COMPACT_ATOMS: atom_id res chain seq x y z
N MET A 1 87.86 55.52 16.75
CA MET A 1 86.78 55.01 15.88
C MET A 1 86.66 53.50 16.08
N ARG A 2 85.66 53.04 16.84
CA ARG A 2 85.14 51.66 16.88
C ARG A 2 84.04 51.59 17.94
N ALA A 3 82.84 51.19 17.51
CA ALA A 3 81.95 50.25 18.21
C ALA A 3 80.50 50.50 17.74
N VAL A 4 80.08 49.71 16.75
CA VAL A 4 78.68 49.38 16.49
C VAL A 4 78.39 48.15 17.35
N ALA A 5 77.34 48.17 18.17
CA ALA A 5 76.53 46.99 18.53
C ALA A 5 75.48 47.34 19.59
N ARG A 6 74.20 47.07 19.29
CA ARG A 6 73.19 46.36 20.11
C ARG A 6 71.78 46.81 19.73
N VAL A 7 71.22 46.14 18.73
CA VAL A 7 69.77 46.00 18.57
C VAL A 7 69.51 44.53 18.33
N ALA A 8 69.27 43.78 19.40
CA ALA A 8 68.89 42.37 19.34
C ALA A 8 68.18 41.98 20.64
N ALA A 9 67.00 42.56 20.88
CA ALA A 9 66.17 42.19 22.01
C ALA A 9 64.71 42.57 21.74
N LEU A 10 64.07 42.01 20.70
CA LEU A 10 62.62 42.21 20.48
C LEU A 10 61.97 41.26 19.45
N ALA A 11 62.47 40.04 19.27
CA ALA A 11 61.93 39.14 18.24
C ALA A 11 61.79 37.67 18.69
N LEU A 12 61.32 37.41 19.91
CA LEU A 12 61.11 36.03 20.39
C LEU A 12 59.82 35.80 21.20
N LEU A 13 58.85 36.72 21.11
CA LEU A 13 57.56 36.61 21.80
C LEU A 13 56.36 36.71 20.84
N GLY A 14 56.50 36.16 19.61
CA GLY A 14 55.57 36.43 18.51
C GLY A 14 54.82 35.24 17.92
N LEU A 15 55.03 33.99 18.33
CA LEU A 15 54.60 32.84 17.51
C LEU A 15 54.09 31.60 18.28
N LEU A 16 53.32 31.78 19.34
CA LEU A 16 52.70 30.65 20.09
C LEU A 16 51.17 30.76 20.24
N LEU A 17 50.51 31.55 19.37
CA LEU A 17 49.05 31.65 19.30
C LEU A 17 48.48 31.01 18.01
N LEU A 18 49.14 29.99 17.49
CA LEU A 18 48.63 29.22 16.36
C LEU A 18 47.72 28.10 16.89
N THR A 19 46.41 28.33 16.71
CA THR A 19 45.40 27.34 16.36
C THR A 19 45.14 26.22 17.38
N SER A 20 44.27 26.49 18.35
CA SER A 20 43.39 25.44 18.89
C SER A 20 42.38 25.08 17.79
N CYS A 21 42.80 24.27 16.83
CA CYS A 21 41.87 23.52 16.00
C CYS A 21 41.28 22.47 16.96
N GLU A 22 40.05 22.66 17.44
CA GLU A 22 39.36 21.62 18.20
C GLU A 22 39.37 20.36 17.33
N ALA A 23 40.02 19.31 17.82
CA ALA A 23 40.15 18.08 17.08
C ALA A 23 38.74 17.51 16.86
N THR A 24 38.33 17.47 15.60
CA THR A 24 37.10 16.84 15.14
C THR A 24 37.12 15.37 15.59
N GLU A 25 36.10 14.92 16.30
CA GLU A 25 35.97 13.54 16.80
C GLU A 25 35.72 12.56 15.65
N CYS A 26 35.02 13.01 14.61
CA CYS A 26 34.69 12.24 13.42
C CYS A 26 34.65 13.14 12.17
N GLU A 27 35.04 12.60 11.02
CA GLU A 27 34.76 13.20 9.70
C GLU A 27 33.55 12.57 9.03
N THR A 28 33.28 11.29 9.35
CA THR A 28 32.15 10.53 8.84
C THR A 28 31.55 9.68 9.95
N SER A 29 30.28 9.28 9.81
CA SER A 29 29.64 8.38 10.79
C SER A 29 30.33 7.01 10.90
N ALA A 30 31.20 6.63 9.96
CA ALA A 30 32.02 5.42 10.05
C ALA A 30 33.15 5.53 11.10
N ASN A 31 33.49 6.74 11.55
CA ASN A 31 34.46 6.98 12.62
C ASN A 31 33.83 6.87 14.02
N CYS A 32 32.51 6.78 14.09
CA CYS A 32 31.75 6.77 15.34
C CYS A 32 31.44 5.34 15.80
N GLU A 33 31.21 5.14 17.09
CA GLU A 33 30.79 3.84 17.65
C GLU A 33 29.37 3.49 17.17
N ASN A 34 29.04 2.20 17.12
CA ASN A 34 27.68 1.76 16.78
C ASN A 34 26.65 2.45 17.68
N GLY A 35 25.60 3.01 17.08
CA GLY A 35 24.60 3.81 17.82
C GLY A 35 24.85 5.31 17.79
N THR A 36 25.93 5.79 17.16
CA THR A 36 26.23 7.23 17.07
C THR A 36 26.46 7.70 15.62
N VAL A 37 26.13 8.95 15.30
CA VAL A 37 26.36 9.57 13.99
C VAL A 37 27.26 10.79 14.12
N CYS A 38 28.00 11.09 13.05
CA CYS A 38 28.86 12.27 13.02
C CYS A 38 28.06 13.51 12.66
N THR A 39 28.03 14.49 13.56
CA THR A 39 27.39 15.79 13.30
C THR A 39 28.25 16.67 12.39
N GLU A 40 27.67 17.74 11.84
CA GLU A 40 28.44 18.77 11.10
C GLU A 40 29.51 19.46 11.95
N SER A 41 29.31 19.52 13.28
CA SER A 41 30.32 19.97 14.24
C SER A 41 31.41 18.93 14.50
N GLY A 42 31.33 17.77 13.84
CA GLY A 42 32.34 16.73 13.89
C GLY A 42 32.39 15.99 15.22
N ARG A 43 31.23 15.80 15.86
CA ARG A 43 31.08 15.07 17.12
C ARG A 43 30.21 13.84 16.89
N CYS A 44 30.55 12.75 17.56
CA CYS A 44 29.69 11.56 17.54
C CYS A 44 28.57 11.76 18.56
N VAL A 45 27.33 11.78 18.08
CA VAL A 45 26.14 11.88 18.95
C VAL A 45 25.31 10.61 18.87
N GLU A 46 24.78 10.18 20.01
CA GLU A 46 23.91 9.01 20.10
C GLU A 46 22.60 9.28 19.35
N VAL A 47 22.20 8.33 18.50
CA VAL A 47 20.98 8.40 17.70
C VAL A 47 20.02 7.31 18.10
N SER A 48 18.75 7.57 17.86
CA SER A 48 17.65 6.63 18.14
C SER A 48 17.60 5.51 17.10
N CYS A 49 18.08 5.78 15.89
CA CYS A 49 18.04 4.85 14.76
C CYS A 49 19.12 5.17 13.72
N HIS A 50 19.57 4.16 12.98
CA HIS A 50 20.37 4.28 11.75
C HIS A 50 19.58 3.92 10.50
N SER A 51 18.51 3.14 10.67
CA SER A 51 17.65 2.69 9.59
C SER A 51 16.21 2.51 10.07
N SER A 52 15.23 2.60 9.16
CA SER A 52 13.82 2.49 9.53
C SER A 52 13.44 1.14 10.17
N VAL A 53 14.25 0.08 9.99
CA VAL A 53 14.00 -1.23 10.62
C VAL A 53 14.19 -1.20 12.15
N GLU A 54 14.90 -0.21 12.67
CA GLU A 54 15.12 0.02 14.09
C GLU A 54 13.97 0.82 14.73
N CYS A 55 13.11 1.41 13.90
CA CYS A 55 11.99 2.22 14.33
C CYS A 55 10.71 1.38 14.51
N PRO A 56 9.78 1.81 15.38
CA PRO A 56 8.44 1.25 15.43
C PRO A 56 7.73 1.29 14.07
N ILE A 57 6.78 0.38 13.84
CA ILE A 57 5.93 0.44 12.64
C ILE A 57 5.19 1.79 12.58
N GLU A 58 4.98 2.29 11.37
CA GLU A 58 4.44 3.61 11.04
C GLU A 58 5.35 4.78 11.45
N THR A 59 6.64 4.49 11.63
CA THR A 59 7.69 5.49 11.77
C THR A 59 8.89 5.11 10.90
N TRP A 60 9.70 6.09 10.52
CA TRP A 60 10.89 5.88 9.71
C TRP A 60 12.08 6.63 10.32
N CYS A 61 13.29 6.16 10.02
CA CYS A 61 14.49 6.79 10.54
C CYS A 61 14.86 8.00 9.68
N ASN A 62 14.72 9.20 10.25
CA ASN A 62 15.19 10.41 9.60
C ASN A 62 16.71 10.51 9.74
N SER A 63 17.42 10.45 8.60
CA SER A 63 18.89 10.46 8.55
C SER A 63 19.51 11.76 9.06
N ASP A 64 18.76 12.87 9.01
CA ASP A 64 19.25 14.18 9.40
C ASP A 64 19.15 14.38 10.92
N SER A 65 18.06 13.89 11.53
CA SER A 65 17.83 14.00 12.98
C SER A 65 18.31 12.78 13.77
N GLY A 66 18.52 11.63 13.11
CA GLY A 66 18.81 10.35 13.79
C GLY A 66 17.66 9.89 14.69
N ALA A 67 16.43 10.34 14.39
CA ALA A 67 15.24 10.05 15.18
C ALA A 67 14.18 9.33 14.34
N CYS A 68 13.40 8.47 15.00
CA CYS A 68 12.23 7.86 14.38
C CYS A 68 11.10 8.89 14.32
N GLU A 69 10.70 9.25 13.10
CA GLU A 69 9.64 10.22 12.85
C GLU A 69 8.38 9.52 12.33
N PRO A 70 7.17 10.01 12.67
CA PRO A 70 5.93 9.46 12.13
C PRO A 70 5.91 9.43 10.60
N GLY A 71 5.39 8.34 10.03
CA GLY A 71 5.28 8.16 8.59
C GLY A 71 6.11 7.00 8.07
N CYS A 72 6.57 7.11 6.83
CA CYS A 72 7.32 6.05 6.17
C CYS A 72 8.33 6.60 5.15
N LEU A 73 9.38 5.81 4.91
CA LEU A 73 10.29 5.96 3.77
C LEU A 73 10.00 4.89 2.71
N SER A 74 9.51 3.73 3.12
CA SER A 74 9.13 2.63 2.25
C SER A 74 7.93 1.86 2.82
N SER A 75 7.25 1.06 2.00
CA SER A 75 6.12 0.23 2.46
C SER A 75 6.50 -0.80 3.54
N ARG A 76 7.80 -1.03 3.78
CA ARG A 76 8.28 -1.88 4.88
C ARG A 76 8.14 -1.21 6.26
N ASP A 77 8.01 0.10 6.27
CA ASP A 77 7.82 0.92 7.48
C ASP A 77 6.33 0.96 7.87
N CYS A 78 5.44 0.46 7.01
CA CYS A 78 4.00 0.47 7.21
C CYS A 78 3.48 -0.87 7.74
N LEU A 79 2.26 -0.85 8.30
CA LEU A 79 1.55 -2.07 8.66
C LEU A 79 1.42 -3.02 7.45
N PRO A 80 1.42 -4.35 7.66
CA PRO A 80 1.06 -5.29 6.62
C PRO A 80 -0.32 -4.91 6.07
N THR A 81 -0.41 -4.76 4.74
CA THR A 81 -1.51 -4.20 3.92
C THR A 81 -1.39 -2.73 3.54
N ASN A 82 -0.63 -1.90 4.26
CA ASN A 82 -0.43 -0.50 3.89
C ASN A 82 0.76 -0.34 2.92
N ILE A 83 0.74 0.73 2.14
CA ILE A 83 1.87 1.15 1.31
C ILE A 83 2.33 2.54 1.74
N CYS A 84 3.61 2.81 1.54
CA CYS A 84 4.11 4.16 1.75
C CYS A 84 3.75 5.03 0.55
N ASP A 85 3.02 6.11 0.79
CA ASP A 85 2.89 7.21 -0.15
C ASP A 85 4.16 8.07 -0.02
N GLU A 86 5.03 8.01 -1.04
CA GLU A 86 6.32 8.72 -1.04
C GLU A 86 6.18 10.24 -1.09
N GLU A 87 5.05 10.77 -1.58
CA GLU A 87 4.78 12.21 -1.66
C GLU A 87 4.36 12.76 -0.30
N THR A 88 3.43 12.08 0.36
CA THR A 88 2.93 12.52 1.68
C THR A 88 3.74 11.98 2.86
N ARG A 89 4.63 11.00 2.60
CA ARG A 89 5.36 10.22 3.62
C ARG A 89 4.46 9.52 4.62
N GLN A 90 3.24 9.16 4.20
CA GLN A 90 2.25 8.50 5.04
C GLN A 90 1.99 7.06 4.60
N CYS A 91 1.76 6.20 5.58
CA CYS A 91 1.25 4.87 5.32
C CYS A 91 -0.23 4.95 4.98
N VAL A 92 -0.58 4.59 3.76
CA VAL A 92 -1.95 4.58 3.27
C VAL A 92 -2.38 3.16 2.97
N LEU A 93 -3.65 2.86 3.18
CA LEU A 93 -4.22 1.63 2.66
C LEU A 93 -4.28 1.78 1.13
N PRO A 94 -3.59 0.92 0.35
CA PRO A 94 -3.77 0.92 -1.08
C PRO A 94 -5.23 0.61 -1.38
N GLY A 95 -5.78 1.28 -2.39
CA GLY A 95 -7.06 0.87 -2.93
C GLY A 95 -7.04 -0.59 -3.41
N CYS A 96 -8.22 -1.11 -3.76
CA CYS A 96 -8.34 -2.47 -4.25
C CYS A 96 -7.49 -2.69 -5.52
N ARG A 97 -6.98 -3.91 -5.68
CA ARG A 97 -6.25 -4.36 -6.88
C ARG A 97 -6.87 -5.63 -7.47
N ASN A 98 -7.52 -6.43 -6.63
CA ASN A 98 -8.15 -7.67 -7.00
C ASN A 98 -9.52 -7.77 -6.33
N THR A 99 -10.57 -7.97 -7.13
CA THR A 99 -11.95 -8.12 -6.66
C THR A 99 -12.10 -9.18 -5.56
N ASP A 100 -11.47 -10.34 -5.72
CA ASP A 100 -11.65 -11.49 -4.82
C ASP A 100 -10.94 -11.32 -3.48
N LEU A 101 -9.83 -10.58 -3.46
CA LEU A 101 -8.99 -10.39 -2.27
C LEU A 101 -9.34 -9.12 -1.50
N ASP A 102 -9.64 -8.04 -2.20
CA ASP A 102 -9.62 -6.69 -1.61
C ASP A 102 -11.00 -6.08 -1.39
N CYS A 103 -12.04 -6.54 -2.09
CA CYS A 103 -13.38 -5.94 -1.99
C CYS A 103 -14.32 -6.72 -1.08
N ASP A 104 -15.47 -6.19 -0.71
CA ASP A 104 -16.47 -6.98 0.01
C ASP A 104 -17.21 -7.90 -0.94
N LEU A 105 -17.89 -8.90 -0.38
CA LEU A 105 -18.79 -9.77 -1.12
C LEU A 105 -19.78 -8.96 -2.00
N GLY A 106 -19.92 -9.37 -3.26
CA GLY A 106 -20.83 -8.72 -4.21
C GLY A 106 -20.28 -7.41 -4.77
N GLN A 107 -19.02 -7.05 -4.51
CA GLN A 107 -18.39 -5.89 -5.09
C GLN A 107 -17.39 -6.29 -6.18
N PHE A 108 -17.05 -5.31 -7.02
CA PHE A 108 -15.96 -5.35 -7.98
C PHE A 108 -14.86 -4.41 -7.55
N CYS A 109 -13.62 -4.75 -7.90
CA CYS A 109 -12.53 -3.81 -7.81
C CYS A 109 -12.37 -3.01 -9.10
N ASN A 110 -12.42 -1.68 -9.02
CA ASN A 110 -11.88 -0.82 -10.05
C ASN A 110 -10.38 -0.60 -9.78
N ALA A 111 -9.53 -1.38 -10.44
CA ALA A 111 -8.08 -1.32 -10.23
C ALA A 111 -7.45 0.03 -10.66
N LEU A 112 -8.13 0.83 -11.50
CA LEU A 112 -7.64 2.16 -11.90
C LEU A 112 -7.87 3.20 -10.79
N SER A 113 -9.06 3.21 -10.17
CA SER A 113 -9.35 4.14 -9.07
C SER A 113 -8.96 3.59 -7.70
N GLY A 114 -8.70 2.28 -7.60
CA GLY A 114 -8.50 1.59 -6.33
C GLY A 114 -9.77 1.47 -5.49
N GLN A 115 -10.95 1.69 -6.07
CA GLN A 115 -12.21 1.67 -5.33
C GLN A 115 -13.00 0.40 -5.58
N CYS A 116 -13.49 -0.20 -4.50
CA CYS A 116 -14.50 -1.24 -4.59
C CYS A 116 -15.86 -0.60 -4.83
N TYR A 117 -16.61 -1.13 -5.79
CA TYR A 117 -17.96 -0.68 -6.09
C TYR A 117 -18.90 -1.88 -6.10
N ASP A 118 -20.13 -1.64 -5.68
CA ASP A 118 -21.13 -2.69 -5.59
C ASP A 118 -21.50 -3.19 -7.00
N ALA A 119 -21.49 -4.51 -7.21
CA ALA A 119 -22.13 -5.13 -8.37
C ALA A 119 -23.66 -5.01 -8.31
N GLY A 120 -24.12 -4.57 -7.14
CA GLY A 120 -25.44 -4.15 -6.76
C GLY A 120 -26.00 -5.10 -5.72
N ARG A 121 -26.01 -4.66 -4.47
CA ARG A 121 -26.79 -5.22 -3.34
C ARG A 121 -28.20 -4.60 -3.29
N PRO A 122 -29.17 -5.24 -2.59
CA PRO A 122 -30.58 -4.93 -2.75
C PRO A 122 -30.97 -3.73 -1.87
N ALA A 123 -31.11 -2.56 -2.49
CA ALA A 123 -31.91 -1.46 -1.95
C ALA A 123 -32.42 -0.53 -3.05
N THR A 124 -31.63 -0.36 -4.11
CA THR A 124 -31.99 0.50 -5.24
C THR A 124 -31.74 -0.26 -6.54
N GLN A 125 -32.73 -1.09 -6.90
CA GLN A 125 -33.21 -1.31 -8.27
C GLN A 125 -32.17 -1.06 -9.39
N ASP A 126 -31.45 -2.13 -9.79
CA ASP A 126 -30.89 -2.39 -11.15
C ASP A 126 -29.62 -3.26 -11.12
N THR A 127 -29.69 -4.39 -10.44
CA THR A 127 -28.61 -5.39 -10.37
C THR A 127 -29.17 -6.75 -10.69
N TYR A 128 -28.41 -7.55 -11.43
CA TYR A 128 -28.78 -8.91 -11.81
C TYR A 128 -28.12 -9.96 -10.91
N TYR A 129 -27.24 -9.57 -10.00
CA TYR A 129 -26.54 -10.49 -9.11
C TYR A 129 -27.43 -10.82 -7.90
N CYS A 130 -27.72 -12.11 -7.70
CA CYS A 130 -28.66 -12.59 -6.66
C CYS A 130 -30.05 -11.93 -6.68
N LYS A 131 -30.46 -11.37 -7.82
CA LYS A 131 -31.83 -10.91 -8.04
C LYS A 131 -32.75 -12.12 -8.19
N SER A 132 -33.83 -12.19 -7.43
CA SER A 132 -34.86 -13.23 -7.61
C SER A 132 -35.52 -13.11 -8.98
N CYS A 133 -35.82 -14.24 -9.62
CA CYS A 133 -36.46 -14.27 -10.93
C CYS A 133 -37.43 -15.43 -11.04
N GLU A 134 -38.41 -15.31 -11.93
CA GLU A 134 -39.29 -16.42 -12.34
C GLU A 134 -38.98 -16.85 -13.77
N SER A 135 -38.46 -15.93 -14.57
CA SER A 135 -38.16 -16.12 -15.98
C SER A 135 -36.84 -15.46 -16.38
N ARG A 136 -36.32 -15.85 -17.54
CA ARG A 136 -35.13 -15.23 -18.14
C ARG A 136 -35.30 -13.73 -18.39
N ALA A 137 -36.53 -13.26 -18.63
CA ALA A 137 -36.81 -11.85 -18.87
C ALA A 137 -36.48 -10.97 -17.66
N ASP A 138 -36.64 -11.49 -16.44
CA ASP A 138 -36.39 -10.76 -15.18
C ASP A 138 -34.91 -10.42 -14.99
N CYS A 139 -34.04 -11.19 -15.64
CA CYS A 139 -32.59 -11.06 -15.60
C CYS A 139 -32.03 -10.20 -16.74
N ASN A 140 -32.88 -9.48 -17.47
CA ASN A 140 -32.54 -8.85 -18.75
C ASN A 140 -32.00 -9.87 -19.76
N GLY A 141 -32.44 -11.11 -19.64
CA GLY A 141 -32.09 -12.21 -20.52
C GLY A 141 -32.93 -12.25 -21.80
N GLY A 142 -34.00 -11.43 -21.91
CA GLY A 142 -34.82 -11.25 -23.13
C GLY A 142 -35.04 -12.52 -23.97
N VAL A 143 -35.17 -12.36 -25.29
CA VAL A 143 -35.08 -13.49 -26.24
C VAL A 143 -33.61 -13.86 -26.48
N ASP A 144 -32.73 -12.86 -26.46
CA ASP A 144 -31.30 -12.97 -26.83
C ASP A 144 -30.32 -12.53 -25.72
N GLY A 145 -30.80 -12.09 -24.56
CA GLY A 145 -29.96 -11.56 -23.49
C GLY A 145 -29.17 -12.67 -22.76
N PRO A 146 -27.89 -12.47 -22.42
CA PRO A 146 -27.00 -13.57 -22.06
C PRO A 146 -27.20 -14.11 -20.62
N ASN A 147 -28.02 -13.42 -19.82
CA ASN A 147 -28.32 -13.76 -18.44
C ASN A 147 -29.43 -14.80 -18.34
N TRP A 148 -29.38 -15.63 -17.30
CA TRP A 148 -30.33 -16.72 -17.09
C TRP A 148 -30.99 -16.68 -15.72
N CYS A 149 -32.26 -17.07 -15.65
CA CYS A 149 -32.90 -17.36 -14.38
C CYS A 149 -32.57 -18.80 -13.97
N LEU A 150 -31.78 -18.95 -12.92
CA LEU A 150 -31.19 -20.21 -12.51
C LEU A 150 -31.82 -20.72 -11.22
N ARG A 151 -32.08 -22.04 -11.20
CA ARG A 151 -32.46 -22.75 -9.98
C ARG A 151 -31.23 -23.38 -9.37
N MET A 152 -30.87 -22.96 -8.17
CA MET A 152 -29.66 -23.41 -7.48
C MET A 152 -29.97 -24.63 -6.60
N GLY A 153 -29.11 -25.66 -6.69
CA GLY A 153 -29.28 -27.03 -6.19
C GLY A 153 -30.21 -27.23 -4.99
N GLY A 154 -31.38 -27.85 -5.24
CA GLY A 154 -32.31 -28.31 -4.20
C GLY A 154 -33.22 -27.24 -3.59
N SER A 155 -32.92 -25.95 -3.79
CA SER A 155 -33.80 -24.88 -3.34
C SER A 155 -34.99 -24.72 -4.30
N SER A 156 -36.11 -24.19 -3.79
CA SER A 156 -37.23 -23.73 -4.60
C SER A 156 -37.03 -22.30 -5.13
N GLN A 157 -35.94 -21.65 -4.73
CA GLN A 157 -35.65 -20.26 -5.08
C GLN A 157 -34.82 -20.20 -6.37
N THR A 158 -35.11 -19.19 -7.17
CA THR A 158 -34.50 -18.93 -8.46
C THR A 158 -33.90 -17.54 -8.47
N TYR A 159 -32.69 -17.44 -8.98
CA TYR A 159 -31.93 -16.20 -9.00
C TYR A 159 -31.30 -15.98 -10.36
N CYS A 160 -31.11 -14.73 -10.73
CA CYS A 160 -30.43 -14.35 -11.94
C CYS A 160 -28.95 -14.71 -11.86
N GLY A 161 -28.48 -15.44 -12.87
CA GLY A 161 -27.08 -15.54 -13.24
C GLY A 161 -26.74 -14.48 -14.27
N VAL A 162 -25.57 -13.86 -14.11
CA VAL A 162 -25.02 -12.91 -15.08
C VAL A 162 -24.00 -13.63 -15.94
N ASP A 163 -24.04 -13.45 -17.26
CA ASP A 163 -23.09 -14.12 -18.15
C ASP A 163 -21.65 -13.79 -17.77
N CYS A 164 -20.80 -14.83 -17.82
CA CYS A 164 -19.35 -14.73 -17.64
C CYS A 164 -18.56 -15.43 -18.77
N SER A 165 -19.23 -15.72 -19.89
CA SER A 165 -18.69 -16.60 -20.94
C SER A 165 -17.51 -16.01 -21.73
N ALA A 166 -17.37 -14.68 -21.76
CA ALA A 166 -16.27 -13.98 -22.42
C ALA A 166 -15.06 -13.75 -21.49
N GLY A 167 -15.04 -14.36 -20.30
CA GLY A 167 -13.94 -14.25 -19.35
C GLY A 167 -14.02 -13.00 -18.44
N GLN A 168 -15.14 -12.30 -18.43
CA GLN A 168 -15.40 -11.23 -17.48
C GLN A 168 -15.36 -11.75 -16.04
N GLN A 169 -14.76 -10.95 -15.15
CA GLN A 169 -14.68 -11.29 -13.72
C GLN A 169 -16.07 -11.23 -13.09
N CYS A 170 -16.35 -12.14 -12.17
CA CYS A 170 -17.54 -12.10 -11.32
C CYS A 170 -17.26 -11.27 -10.07
N PRO A 171 -18.28 -10.66 -9.45
CA PRO A 171 -18.06 -9.92 -8.21
C PRO A 171 -17.63 -10.88 -7.09
N ARG A 172 -16.99 -10.36 -6.04
CA ARG A 172 -16.43 -11.21 -4.99
C ARG A 172 -17.47 -12.14 -4.41
N GLY A 173 -17.09 -13.42 -4.27
CA GLY A 173 -17.95 -14.49 -3.77
C GLY A 173 -18.92 -15.07 -4.80
N TYR A 174 -18.85 -14.61 -6.05
CA TYR A 174 -19.46 -15.26 -7.19
C TYR A 174 -18.37 -16.00 -7.96
N SER A 175 -18.72 -17.16 -8.49
CA SER A 175 -17.85 -17.95 -9.34
C SER A 175 -18.43 -18.03 -10.74
N CYS A 176 -17.58 -17.96 -11.77
CA CYS A 176 -18.00 -18.19 -13.14
C CYS A 176 -18.23 -19.69 -13.34
N GLY A 177 -19.47 -20.12 -13.14
CA GLY A 177 -19.87 -21.51 -13.14
C GLY A 177 -20.51 -21.92 -14.46
N ARG A 178 -20.21 -23.16 -14.90
CA ARG A 178 -20.91 -23.78 -16.02
C ARG A 178 -22.30 -24.22 -15.56
N VAL A 179 -23.35 -23.65 -16.15
CA VAL A 179 -24.74 -24.01 -15.87
C VAL A 179 -25.34 -24.78 -17.05
N ARG A 180 -26.21 -25.74 -16.74
CA ARG A 180 -26.99 -26.50 -17.73
C ARG A 180 -28.46 -26.18 -17.52
N THR A 181 -29.17 -25.91 -18.61
CA THR A 181 -30.61 -25.69 -18.58
C THR A 181 -31.33 -27.02 -18.71
N VAL A 182 -32.47 -27.17 -18.03
CA VAL A 182 -33.23 -28.43 -18.07
C VAL A 182 -33.97 -28.49 -19.41
N GLY A 183 -33.64 -29.49 -20.24
CA GLY A 183 -34.28 -29.73 -21.53
C GLY A 183 -33.50 -29.23 -22.75
N ASP A 184 -32.52 -28.34 -22.56
CA ASP A 184 -31.62 -27.86 -23.61
C ASP A 184 -30.17 -28.27 -23.30
N VAL A 185 -29.43 -28.70 -24.33
CA VAL A 185 -27.99 -29.04 -24.19
C VAL A 185 -27.12 -27.78 -24.02
N THR A 186 -27.75 -26.61 -23.92
CA THR A 186 -27.09 -25.32 -23.83
C THR A 186 -26.28 -25.22 -22.56
N VAL A 187 -24.98 -24.98 -22.76
CA VAL A 187 -24.02 -24.71 -21.71
C VAL A 187 -23.83 -23.21 -21.67
N ALA A 188 -24.23 -22.58 -20.58
CA ALA A 188 -23.90 -21.18 -20.32
C ALA A 188 -22.87 -21.08 -19.19
N TYR A 189 -22.08 -20.02 -19.19
CA TYR A 189 -21.21 -19.67 -18.07
C TYR A 189 -21.83 -18.46 -17.38
N GLN A 190 -22.12 -18.60 -16.09
CA GLN A 190 -22.82 -17.56 -15.34
C GLN A 190 -22.11 -17.33 -14.01
N CYS A 191 -22.02 -16.07 -13.59
CA CYS A 191 -21.63 -15.70 -12.23
C CYS A 191 -22.70 -16.21 -11.26
N VAL A 192 -22.33 -17.17 -10.42
CA VAL A 192 -23.23 -17.83 -9.47
C VAL A 192 -22.65 -17.79 -8.05
N ALA A 193 -23.53 -17.59 -7.07
CA ALA A 193 -23.23 -17.58 -5.64
C ALA A 193 -24.40 -18.20 -4.85
N PRO A 194 -24.19 -18.69 -3.62
CA PRO A 194 -25.28 -19.14 -2.75
C PRO A 194 -26.09 -17.95 -2.22
N CYS A 195 -27.03 -17.47 -3.02
CA CYS A 195 -27.79 -16.24 -2.74
C CYS A 195 -28.70 -16.29 -1.50
N TRP A 196 -28.93 -17.48 -0.93
CA TRP A 196 -29.75 -17.67 0.27
C TRP A 196 -28.99 -17.44 1.58
N GLU A 197 -27.67 -17.23 1.51
CA GLU A 197 -26.82 -16.98 2.68
C GLU A 197 -26.68 -15.47 2.97
N TYR A 198 -27.36 -14.63 2.20
CA TYR A 198 -27.31 -13.17 2.25
C TYR A 198 -28.69 -12.59 2.56
#